data_AF-A0A968T6N3-F1
#
_entry.id   AF-A0A968T6N3-F1
#
_cell.length_a   1.000
_cell.length_b   1.000
_cell.length_c   1.000
_cell.angle_alpha   90.00
_cell.angle_beta   90.00
_cell.angle_gamma   90.00
#
_symmetry.space_group_name_H-M   'P 1'
#
loop_
_entity.id
_entity.type
_entity.pdbx_description
1 polymer ?
#
loop_
_entity_poly.entity_id
_entity_poly.type
_entity_poly.pdbx_seq_one_letter_code
_entity_poly.pdbx_strand_id
1 'polypeptide(L)'
;MTDSSISKKVIWRCPSNIAIVKYWGKHGEQLPNNPSLSITLQNAFTETSVSYEYDEFQDSVFAKFLFGQNRNEAFEHRVNKFLHRVQPQLPYLKNLKLTIESKNTFPPFGWHSIFCFSFWFSGIMFMQYRRAN
;
A
#
# COMPACT_ATOMS: atom_id res chain seq x y z
N MET A 1 -11.59 -2.61 -33.62
CA MET A 1 -10.21 -2.33 -33.18
C MET A 1 -10.21 -2.48 -31.67
N THR A 2 -9.72 -3.60 -31.16
CA THR A 2 -9.74 -3.93 -29.74
C THR A 2 -8.62 -3.16 -29.05
N ASP A 3 -8.99 -2.12 -28.31
CA ASP A 3 -8.06 -1.37 -27.48
C ASP A 3 -7.61 -2.31 -26.34
N SER A 4 -6.39 -2.84 -26.45
CA SER A 4 -5.83 -3.71 -25.42
C SER A 4 -5.47 -2.83 -24.23
N SER A 5 -6.31 -2.82 -23.21
CA SER A 5 -6.03 -2.09 -21.96
C SER A 5 -4.68 -2.52 -21.41
N ILE A 6 -3.72 -1.60 -21.35
CA ILE A 6 -2.37 -1.87 -20.86
C ILE A 6 -2.46 -1.99 -19.33
N SER A 7 -2.68 -3.21 -18.86
CA SER A 7 -2.66 -3.56 -17.43
C SER A 7 -1.21 -3.77 -17.00
N LYS A 8 -0.73 -2.92 -16.08
CA LYS A 8 0.63 -3.00 -15.54
C LYS A 8 0.58 -3.40 -14.07
N LYS A 9 1.50 -4.28 -13.67
CA LYS A 9 1.60 -4.78 -12.29
C LYS A 9 2.95 -4.39 -11.69
N VAL A 10 2.94 -3.82 -10.49
CA VAL A 10 4.14 -3.53 -9.68
C VAL A 10 4.04 -4.34 -8.39
N ILE A 11 5.13 -4.98 -8.00
CA ILE A 11 5.21 -5.81 -6.79
C ILE A 11 6.25 -5.20 -5.86
N TRP A 12 5.91 -5.05 -4.59
CA TRP A 12 6.80 -4.60 -3.56
C TRP A 12 6.83 -5.60 -2.40
N ARG A 13 8.00 -5.79 -1.81
CA ARG A 13 8.19 -6.62 -0.63
C ARG A 13 8.70 -5.75 0.51
N CYS A 14 8.02 -5.80 1.64
CA CYS A 14 8.40 -5.10 2.84
C CYS A 14 8.68 -6.09 3.97
N PRO A 15 9.91 -6.11 4.52
CA PRO A 15 10.25 -6.99 5.63
C PRO A 15 9.60 -6.52 6.94
N SER A 16 9.32 -7.48 7.81
CA SER A 16 8.77 -7.23 9.15
C SER A 16 9.89 -6.84 10.13
N ASN A 17 9.55 -6.02 11.13
CA ASN A 17 10.48 -5.59 12.16
C ASN A 17 10.03 -6.08 13.54
N ILE A 18 10.97 -6.51 14.39
CA ILE A 18 10.75 -6.78 15.81
C ILE A 18 11.51 -5.75 16.63
N ALA A 19 10.79 -5.01 17.48
CA ALA A 19 11.38 -4.00 18.35
C ALA A 19 12.15 -4.66 19.51
N ILE A 20 13.42 -4.27 19.68
CA ILE A 20 14.21 -4.56 20.89
C ILE A 20 13.96 -3.46 21.91
N VAL A 21 13.93 -2.20 21.47
CA VAL A 21 13.51 -1.05 22.28
C VAL A 21 12.14 -0.61 21.76
N LYS A 22 11.13 -0.72 22.61
CA LYS A 22 9.73 -0.48 22.24
C LYS A 22 9.48 0.99 21.94
N TYR A 23 8.71 1.25 20.88
CA TYR A 23 8.00 2.52 20.75
C TYR A 23 6.76 2.46 21.67
N TRP A 24 6.60 3.43 22.56
CA TRP A 24 5.45 3.50 23.45
C TRP A 24 5.09 4.95 23.77
N GLY A 25 3.80 5.27 23.73
CA GLY A 25 3.30 6.64 23.84
C GLY A 25 3.29 7.37 22.49
N LYS A 26 2.24 8.17 22.29
CA LYS A 26 2.08 9.07 21.12
C LYS A 26 1.80 10.48 21.62
N HIS A 27 2.35 11.47 20.95
CA HIS A 27 1.98 12.88 21.14
C HIS A 27 1.63 13.53 19.80
N GLY A 28 0.68 14.48 19.81
CA GLY A 28 0.14 15.06 18.59
C GLY A 28 -0.51 14.02 17.68
N GLU A 29 -0.39 14.16 16.36
CA GLU A 29 -1.13 13.33 15.41
C GLU A 29 -0.56 11.93 15.16
N GLN A 30 0.75 11.68 15.35
CA GLN A 30 1.38 10.33 15.25
C GLN A 30 2.85 10.28 15.72
N LEU A 31 3.39 11.31 16.39
CA LEU A 31 4.81 11.34 16.71
C LEU A 31 5.11 10.47 17.97
N PRO A 32 6.20 9.69 17.96
CA PRO A 32 6.56 8.84 19.09
C PRO A 32 7.20 9.68 20.21
N ASN A 33 6.84 9.36 21.46
CA ASN A 33 7.43 10.03 22.62
C ASN A 33 8.89 9.60 22.89
N ASN A 34 9.25 8.42 22.39
CA ASN A 34 10.51 7.76 22.72
C ASN A 34 11.16 7.22 21.43
N PRO A 35 12.50 7.26 21.31
CA PRO A 35 13.19 6.55 20.25
C PRO A 35 12.99 5.03 20.41
N SER A 36 12.96 4.31 19.29
CA SER A 36 12.81 2.85 19.26
C SER A 36 13.89 2.22 18.40
N LEU A 37 14.25 0.97 18.72
CA LEU A 37 15.22 0.17 17.98
C LEU A 37 14.60 -1.18 17.63
N SER A 38 14.75 -1.62 16.39
CA SER A 38 14.19 -2.89 15.92
C SER A 38 15.13 -3.65 14.99
N ILE A 39 15.04 -4.97 14.99
CA ILE A 39 15.70 -5.85 14.02
C ILE A 39 14.72 -6.14 12.88
N THR A 40 15.22 -6.04 11.64
CA THR A 40 14.50 -6.43 10.43
C THR A 40 14.64 -7.94 10.19
N LEU A 41 13.51 -8.62 10.02
CA LEU A 41 13.46 -10.05 9.70
C LEU A 41 13.44 -10.23 8.18
N GLN A 42 14.37 -11.02 7.65
CA GLN A 42 14.46 -11.26 6.21
C GLN A 42 13.36 -12.21 5.70
N ASN A 43 12.98 -13.22 6.48
CA ASN A 43 12.06 -14.28 6.04
C ASN A 43 10.59 -14.00 6.39
N ALA A 44 10.34 -13.01 7.25
CA ALA A 44 9.00 -12.52 7.58
C ALA A 44 8.77 -11.22 6.83
N PHE A 45 7.88 -11.24 5.83
CA PHE A 45 7.62 -10.06 5.00
C PHE A 45 6.17 -10.03 4.51
N THR A 46 5.71 -8.82 4.21
CA THR A 46 4.47 -8.59 3.46
C THR A 46 4.84 -8.27 2.02
N GLU A 47 4.27 -9.02 1.09
CA GLU A 47 4.36 -8.75 -0.34
C GLU A 47 3.04 -8.14 -0.80
N THR A 48 3.12 -6.95 -1.39
CA THR A 48 1.96 -6.23 -1.92
C THR A 48 2.17 -6.00 -3.40
N SER A 49 1.17 -6.34 -4.20
CA SER A 49 1.16 -6.09 -5.63
C SER A 49 0.03 -5.15 -6.00
N VAL A 50 0.31 -4.25 -6.92
CA VAL A 50 -0.64 -3.27 -7.42
C VAL A 50 -0.71 -3.40 -8.92
N SER A 51 -1.88 -3.78 -9.40
CA SER A 51 -2.24 -3.73 -10.81
C SER A 51 -2.97 -2.43 -11.07
N TYR A 52 -2.62 -1.74 -12.15
CA TYR A 52 -3.27 -0.52 -12.58
C TYR A 52 -3.56 -0.55 -14.06
N GLU A 53 -4.73 -0.02 -14.40
CA GLU A 53 -5.20 0.18 -15.76
C GLU A 53 -5.59 1.64 -15.93
N TYR A 54 -5.19 2.23 -17.05
CA TYR A 54 -5.55 3.59 -17.39
C TYR A 54 -6.93 3.62 -18.06
N ASP A 55 -7.78 4.51 -17.59
CA ASP A 55 -9.11 4.75 -18.14
C ASP A 55 -9.36 6.26 -18.21
N GLU A 56 -9.43 6.79 -19.44
CA GLU A 56 -9.65 8.22 -19.70
C GLU A 56 -11.02 8.69 -19.20
N PHE A 57 -12.01 7.79 -19.17
CA PHE A 57 -13.39 8.12 -18.78
C PHE A 57 -13.63 7.99 -17.27
N GLN A 58 -12.65 7.49 -16.52
CA GLN A 58 -12.75 7.40 -15.08
C GLN A 58 -12.41 8.74 -14.43
N ASP A 59 -13.33 9.23 -13.59
CA ASP A 59 -13.17 10.51 -12.87
C ASP A 59 -13.22 10.34 -11.34
N SER A 60 -13.05 9.11 -10.86
CA SER A 60 -13.05 8.81 -9.42
C SER A 60 -11.87 7.92 -9.03
N VAL A 61 -11.21 8.28 -7.94
CA VAL A 61 -10.12 7.48 -7.37
C VAL A 61 -10.72 6.31 -6.60
N PHE A 62 -10.47 5.09 -7.08
CA PHE A 62 -10.93 3.88 -6.42
C PHE A 62 -9.88 2.78 -6.49
N ALA A 63 -9.66 2.12 -5.36
CA ALA A 63 -8.84 0.92 -5.24
C ALA A 63 -9.64 -0.24 -4.67
N LYS A 64 -9.55 -1.39 -5.34
CA LYS A 64 -10.00 -2.68 -4.81
C LYS A 64 -8.88 -3.29 -3.97
N PHE A 65 -9.19 -3.81 -2.79
CA PHE A 65 -8.19 -4.40 -1.90
C PHE A 65 -8.48 -5.86 -1.57
N LEU A 66 -7.47 -6.70 -1.77
CA LEU A 66 -7.50 -8.14 -1.56
C LEU A 66 -6.38 -8.52 -0.59
N PHE A 67 -6.70 -9.34 0.41
CA PHE A 67 -5.72 -9.99 1.28
C PHE A 67 -5.64 -11.47 0.93
N GLY A 68 -4.53 -11.89 0.33
CA GLY A 68 -4.43 -13.16 -0.38
C GLY A 68 -5.43 -13.19 -1.54
N GLN A 69 -6.55 -13.87 -1.35
CA GLN A 69 -7.67 -13.95 -2.31
C GLN A 69 -8.99 -13.39 -1.74
N ASN A 70 -9.01 -13.01 -0.47
CA ASN A 70 -10.22 -12.55 0.21
C ASN A 70 -10.32 -11.03 0.16
N ARG A 71 -11.49 -10.51 -0.21
CA ARG A 71 -11.74 -9.07 -0.16
C ARG A 71 -11.81 -8.61 1.29
N ASN A 72 -11.12 -7.52 1.60
CA ASN A 72 -11.17 -6.91 2.94
C ASN A 72 -11.74 -5.50 2.82
N GLU A 73 -13.07 -5.39 2.92
CA GLU A 73 -13.82 -4.16 2.70
C GLU A 73 -13.45 -3.05 3.71
N ALA A 74 -13.21 -3.42 4.97
CA ALA A 74 -12.81 -2.46 6.01
C ALA A 74 -11.45 -1.82 5.68
N PHE A 75 -10.50 -2.59 5.16
CA PHE A 75 -9.21 -2.06 4.74
C PHE A 75 -9.32 -1.31 3.40
N GLU A 76 -10.10 -1.82 2.45
CA GLU A 76 -10.42 -1.13 1.19
C GLU A 76 -10.95 0.28 1.43
N HIS A 77 -11.89 0.44 2.37
CA HIS A 77 -12.42 1.75 2.75
C HIS A 77 -11.34 2.69 3.29
N ARG A 78 -10.42 2.18 4.14
CA ARG A 78 -9.28 2.97 4.64
C ARG A 78 -8.32 3.39 3.52
N VAL A 79 -8.04 2.50 2.58
CA VAL A 79 -7.21 2.79 1.40
C VAL A 79 -7.85 3.87 0.54
N ASN A 80 -9.14 3.74 0.24
CA ASN A 80 -9.86 4.74 -0.54
C ASN A 80 -9.91 6.11 0.16
N LYS A 81 -10.14 6.13 1.47
CA LYS A 81 -10.06 7.37 2.26
C LYS A 81 -8.67 8.01 2.20
N PHE A 82 -7.61 7.21 2.26
CA PHE A 82 -6.24 7.70 2.09
C PHE A 82 -6.00 8.24 0.68
N LEU A 83 -6.45 7.52 -0.35
CA LEU A 83 -6.32 7.90 -1.75
C LEU A 83 -7.00 9.23 -2.05
N HIS A 84 -8.21 9.45 -1.55
CA HIS A 84 -8.89 10.75 -1.66
C HIS A 84 -8.12 11.88 -0.97
N ARG A 85 -7.46 11.60 0.16
CA ARG A 85 -6.64 12.60 0.86
C ARG A 85 -5.40 13.02 0.06
N VAL A 86 -4.79 12.09 -0.67
CA VAL A 86 -3.58 12.37 -1.48
C VAL A 86 -3.90 12.79 -2.92
N GLN A 87 -5.15 12.62 -3.37
CA GLN A 87 -5.62 12.99 -4.71
C GLN A 87 -5.23 14.41 -5.14
N PRO A 88 -5.30 15.47 -4.29
CA PRO A 88 -4.89 16.81 -4.71
C PRO A 88 -3.40 16.91 -5.08
N GLN A 89 -2.56 16.06 -4.50
CA GLN A 89 -1.12 15.99 -4.78
C GLN A 89 -0.83 15.08 -5.99
N LEU A 90 -1.73 14.15 -6.30
CA LEU A 90 -1.57 13.11 -7.32
C LEU A 90 -2.85 13.00 -8.19
N PRO A 91 -3.16 14.01 -9.03
CA PRO A 91 -4.44 14.09 -9.74
C PRO A 91 -4.67 12.96 -10.76
N TYR A 92 -3.59 12.35 -11.28
CA TYR A 92 -3.67 11.25 -12.24
C TYR A 92 -4.28 9.97 -11.68
N LEU A 93 -4.37 9.84 -10.34
CA LEU A 93 -4.98 8.67 -9.70
C LEU A 93 -6.46 8.50 -10.06
N LYS A 94 -7.15 9.56 -10.50
CA LYS A 94 -8.57 9.51 -10.88
C LYS A 94 -8.82 8.70 -12.17
N ASN A 95 -7.83 8.66 -13.04
CA ASN A 95 -7.86 7.95 -14.32
C ASN A 95 -7.28 6.53 -14.22
N LEU A 96 -7.11 6.01 -13.00
CA LEU A 96 -6.50 4.70 -12.77
C LEU A 96 -7.47 3.78 -12.03
N LYS A 97 -7.70 2.59 -12.58
CA LYS A 97 -8.32 1.47 -11.87
C LYS A 97 -7.23 0.75 -11.10
N LEU A 98 -7.26 0.84 -9.77
CA LEU A 98 -6.26 0.21 -8.91
C LEU A 98 -6.79 -1.10 -8.32
N THR A 99 -6.04 -2.18 -8.47
CA THR A 99 -6.27 -3.44 -7.74
C THR A 99 -5.05 -3.76 -6.91
N ILE A 100 -5.22 -3.83 -5.60
CA ILE A 100 -4.16 -4.05 -4.62
C ILE A 100 -4.35 -5.43 -3.99
N GLU A 101 -3.35 -6.29 -4.13
CA GLU A 101 -3.30 -7.61 -3.51
C GLU A 101 -2.14 -7.64 -2.50
N SER A 102 -2.42 -8.02 -1.26
CA SER A 102 -1.40 -8.13 -0.22
C SER A 102 -1.38 -9.54 0.38
N LYS A 103 -0.19 -10.11 0.56
CA LYS A 103 0.02 -11.38 1.26
C LYS A 103 1.14 -11.24 2.28
N ASN A 104 1.04 -11.95 3.39
CA ASN A 104 2.05 -11.95 4.44
C ASN A 104 2.56 -13.38 4.65
N THR A 105 3.87 -13.55 4.86
CA THR A 105 4.48 -14.85 5.18
C THR A 105 4.40 -15.21 6.66
N PHE A 106 4.02 -14.26 7.52
CA PHE A 106 3.85 -14.51 8.95
C PHE A 106 2.66 -15.46 9.19
N PRO A 107 2.80 -16.47 10.05
CA PRO A 107 1.73 -17.42 10.32
C PRO A 107 0.48 -16.71 10.88
N PRO A 108 -0.74 -17.10 10.47
CA PRO A 108 -1.99 -16.43 10.87
C PRO A 108 -2.40 -16.66 12.33
N PHE A 109 -1.55 -17.27 13.16
CA PHE A 109 -1.83 -17.41 14.59
C PHE A 109 -1.88 -16.02 15.21
N GLY A 110 -2.97 -15.76 15.93
CA GLY A 110 -3.47 -14.42 16.24
C GLY A 110 -2.42 -13.46 16.82
N TRP A 111 -2.78 -12.19 16.75
CA TRP A 111 -2.09 -11.01 17.30
C TRP A 111 -1.25 -10.20 16.28
N HIS A 112 -1.89 -9.10 15.86
CA HIS A 112 -1.35 -7.86 15.27
C HIS A 112 -1.20 -7.79 13.73
N SER A 113 -2.01 -6.90 13.16
CA SER A 113 -1.95 -6.43 11.77
C SER A 113 -0.57 -5.91 11.41
N ILE A 114 0.19 -6.69 10.65
CA ILE A 114 1.39 -6.23 9.95
C ILE A 114 0.93 -5.80 8.56
N PHE A 115 0.76 -4.49 8.35
CA PHE A 115 0.56 -3.92 7.02
C PHE A 115 1.61 -2.86 6.77
N CYS A 116 2.43 -3.08 5.74
CA CYS A 116 3.42 -2.13 5.30
C CYS A 116 2.80 -1.16 4.28
N PHE A 117 1.88 -0.32 4.74
CA PHE A 117 1.21 0.66 3.87
C PHE A 117 2.05 1.93 3.67
N SER A 118 2.96 2.24 4.59
CA SER A 118 3.81 3.44 4.54
C SER A 118 4.86 3.41 3.42
N PHE A 119 5.37 2.23 3.05
CA PHE A 119 6.35 2.12 1.95
C PHE A 119 5.73 2.11 0.55
N TRP A 120 4.41 1.92 0.45
CA TRP A 120 3.67 1.92 -0.82
C TRP A 120 3.72 3.28 -1.56
N PHE A 121 3.71 4.39 -0.82
CA PHE A 121 3.74 5.73 -1.39
C PHE A 121 5.06 6.00 -2.15
N SER A 122 6.18 5.46 -1.65
CA SER A 122 7.46 5.53 -2.36
C SER A 122 7.42 4.79 -3.69
N GLY A 123 6.68 3.68 -3.77
CA GLY A 123 6.50 2.91 -5.00
C GLY A 123 5.68 3.67 -6.05
N ILE A 124 4.56 4.31 -5.64
CA ILE A 124 3.76 5.16 -6.54
C ILE A 124 4.57 6.36 -7.04
N MET A 125 5.36 6.99 -6.17
CA MET A 125 6.27 8.07 -6.57
C MET A 125 7.33 7.56 -7.57
N PHE A 126 7.84 6.34 -7.39
CA PHE A 126 8.78 5.73 -8.33
C PHE A 126 8.16 5.42 -9.70
N MET A 127 6.85 5.16 -9.75
CA MET A 127 6.11 4.99 -11.00
C MET A 127 6.01 6.31 -11.79
N GLN A 128 6.07 7.47 -11.13
CA GLN A 128 6.25 8.75 -11.82
C GLN A 128 7.63 8.84 -12.49
N TYR A 129 8.68 8.42 -11.79
CA TYR A 129 10.06 8.49 -12.31
C TYR A 129 10.27 7.66 -13.58
N ARG A 130 9.57 6.53 -13.74
CA ARG A 130 9.62 5.70 -14.95
C ARG A 130 8.69 6.13 -16.09
N ARG A 131 7.80 7.11 -15.89
CA ARG A 131 6.96 7.69 -16.96
C ARG A 131 7.50 9.03 -17.46
N ALA A 132 8.35 9.68 -16.66
CA ALA A 132 9.02 10.94 -17.00
C ALA A 132 10.38 10.75 -17.71
N ASN A 133 10.84 9.52 -17.87
CA ASN A 133 12.00 9.11 -18.70
C ASN A 133 11.53 8.08 -19.72
#